data_AF-A0A8T5LSN5-F1
#
_entry.id   AF-A0A8T5LSN5-F1
#
_cell.length_a   1.000
_cell.length_b   1.000
_cell.length_c   1.000
_cell.angle_alpha   90.00
_cell.angle_beta   90.00
_cell.angle_gamma   90.00
#
_symmetry.space_group_name_H-M   'P 1'
#
loop_
_entity.id
_entity.type
_entity.pdbx_description
1 polymer ?
#
loop_
_entity_poly.entity_id
_entity_poly.type
_entity_poly.pdbx_seq_one_letter_code
_entity_poly.pdbx_strand_id
1 'polypeptide(L)'
;MSKKIFAILGAVSIFLAGALTGAVIGPVNFDKNIPTVHIIKEKADEVIGVLNPLNLDVSPERASPGDWITNEQIEVYSNRVILDIQDAEWAIFTNTNSMDPVIDESSSALEVVPETESDIEVGDIVSYRSDYADGNIIHRVVYKGQDEQGTYFIMKGDNNPTSDPGKIRFEQMDRVLIAIFY
;
A
#
# COMPACT_ATOMS: atom_id res chain seq x y z
N MET A 1 -53.78 -21.86 -8.88
CA MET A 1 -53.85 -20.38 -8.84
C MET A 1 -52.60 -19.89 -8.11
N SER A 2 -51.56 -19.53 -8.87
CA SER A 2 -50.21 -19.25 -8.38
C SER A 2 -50.00 -17.76 -8.12
N LYS A 3 -49.33 -17.40 -7.02
CA LYS A 3 -48.58 -16.14 -6.93
C LYS A 3 -47.19 -16.45 -6.39
N LYS A 4 -46.21 -16.38 -7.29
CA LYS A 4 -44.78 -16.42 -6.99
C LYS A 4 -44.40 -15.08 -6.38
N ILE A 5 -43.72 -15.11 -5.24
CA ILE A 5 -43.10 -13.93 -4.62
C ILE A 5 -41.72 -13.78 -5.27
N PHE A 6 -41.53 -12.69 -6.02
CA PHE A 6 -40.22 -12.24 -6.51
C PHE A 6 -39.52 -11.52 -5.35
N ALA A 7 -38.38 -12.04 -4.89
CA ALA A 7 -37.44 -11.28 -4.09
C ALA A 7 -36.53 -10.49 -5.06
N ILE A 8 -36.65 -9.17 -5.00
CA ILE A 8 -35.89 -8.23 -5.82
C ILE A 8 -34.48 -8.13 -5.24
N LEU A 9 -33.50 -8.52 -6.05
CA LEU A 9 -32.08 -8.27 -5.87
C LEU A 9 -31.86 -6.75 -5.93
N GLY A 10 -31.52 -6.12 -4.80
CA GLY A 10 -31.24 -4.69 -4.73
C GLY A 10 -29.90 -4.36 -5.38
N ALA A 11 -29.90 -4.10 -6.69
CA ALA A 11 -28.81 -3.40 -7.36
C ALA A 11 -28.86 -1.93 -6.93
N VAL A 12 -27.89 -1.50 -6.12
CA VAL A 12 -27.66 -0.08 -5.83
C VAL A 12 -26.97 0.52 -7.06
N SER A 13 -27.77 0.92 -8.04
CA SER A 13 -27.33 1.73 -9.17
C SER A 13 -27.40 3.20 -8.78
N ILE A 14 -26.29 3.77 -8.29
CA ILE A 14 -26.18 5.22 -8.11
C ILE A 14 -25.77 5.82 -9.46
N PHE A 15 -26.76 6.33 -10.19
CA PHE A 15 -26.56 7.30 -11.26
C PHE A 15 -26.39 8.67 -10.61
N LEU A 16 -25.17 9.21 -10.60
CA LEU A 16 -24.95 10.65 -10.40
C LEU A 16 -24.59 11.26 -11.76
N ALA A 17 -25.57 11.95 -12.36
CA ALA A 17 -25.37 12.79 -13.53
C ALA A 17 -24.65 14.08 -13.08
N GLY A 18 -23.64 14.46 -13.87
CA GLY A 18 -22.54 15.32 -13.44
C GLY A 18 -22.85 16.80 -13.19
N ALA A 19 -21.91 17.41 -12.48
CA ALA A 19 -21.29 18.67 -12.89
C ALA A 19 -19.94 18.84 -12.18
N LEU A 20 -18.94 19.24 -12.97
CA LEU A 20 -17.69 19.96 -12.61
C LEU A 20 -16.42 19.12 -12.32
N THR A 21 -15.75 18.81 -13.45
CA THR A 21 -14.29 18.92 -13.69
C THR A 21 -13.33 18.07 -12.84
N GLY A 22 -12.81 17.00 -13.43
CA GLY A 22 -11.38 16.65 -13.27
C GLY A 22 -11.03 15.20 -12.95
N ALA A 23 -11.92 14.38 -12.40
CA ALA A 23 -11.60 12.97 -12.14
C ALA A 23 -12.21 12.09 -13.24
N VAL A 24 -11.38 11.62 -14.17
CA VAL A 24 -11.73 10.50 -15.04
C VAL A 24 -11.81 9.26 -14.14
N ILE A 25 -12.97 9.00 -13.56
CA ILE A 25 -13.26 7.71 -12.94
C ILE A 25 -13.44 6.74 -14.11
N GLY A 26 -12.32 6.20 -14.59
CA GLY A 26 -12.34 5.05 -15.48
C GLY A 26 -13.08 3.88 -14.82
N PRO A 27 -13.50 2.86 -15.58
CA PRO A 27 -14.05 1.65 -14.97
C PRO A 27 -13.00 1.07 -14.01
N VAL A 28 -13.30 1.11 -12.71
CA VAL A 28 -12.48 0.47 -11.67
C VAL A 28 -12.44 -1.01 -12.00
N ASN A 29 -11.28 -1.49 -12.43
CA ASN A 29 -11.10 -2.90 -12.76
C ASN A 29 -10.92 -3.65 -11.43
N PHE A 30 -12.02 -4.22 -10.93
CA PHE A 30 -12.02 -4.96 -9.69
C PHE A 30 -11.24 -6.26 -9.86
N ASP A 31 -10.09 -6.37 -9.21
CA ASP A 31 -9.51 -7.69 -8.99
C ASP A 31 -10.43 -8.45 -8.02
N LYS A 32 -11.14 -9.44 -8.56
CA LYS A 32 -12.09 -10.27 -7.82
C LYS A 32 -11.39 -11.12 -6.74
N ASN A 33 -10.06 -11.18 -6.75
CA ASN A 33 -9.28 -11.99 -5.83
C ASN A 33 -8.89 -11.24 -4.54
N ILE A 34 -9.10 -9.92 -4.46
CA ILE A 34 -8.88 -9.14 -3.24
C ILE A 34 -10.15 -9.22 -2.36
N PRO A 35 -10.02 -9.46 -1.04
CA PRO A 35 -11.18 -9.56 -0.16
C PRO A 35 -12.08 -8.33 -0.27
N THR A 36 -13.37 -8.56 -0.55
CA THR A 36 -14.35 -7.48 -0.77
C THR A 36 -14.42 -6.51 0.42
N VAL A 37 -14.13 -6.98 1.65
CA VAL A 37 -14.09 -6.15 2.85
C VAL A 37 -12.99 -5.09 2.78
N HIS A 38 -11.80 -5.43 2.26
CA HIS A 38 -10.70 -4.47 2.09
C HIS A 38 -11.09 -3.41 1.06
N ILE A 39 -11.65 -3.84 -0.08
CA ILE A 39 -12.12 -2.95 -1.14
C ILE A 39 -13.24 -2.01 -0.65
N ILE A 40 -14.19 -2.54 0.14
CA ILE A 40 -15.28 -1.72 0.72
C ILE A 40 -14.69 -0.68 1.68
N LYS A 41 -13.69 -1.05 2.49
CA LYS A 41 -13.02 -0.13 3.41
C LYS A 41 -12.35 1.01 2.63
N GLU A 42 -11.54 0.67 1.62
CA GLU A 42 -10.85 1.66 0.78
C GLU A 42 -11.82 2.65 0.14
N LYS A 43 -12.94 2.16 -0.40
CA LYS A 43 -13.98 3.03 -0.98
C LYS A 43 -14.77 3.84 0.05
N ALA A 44 -15.01 3.27 1.23
CA ALA A 44 -15.68 4.00 2.31
C ALA A 44 -14.82 5.19 2.77
N ASP A 45 -13.52 4.98 2.91
CA ASP A 45 -12.56 6.01 3.29
C ASP A 45 -12.49 7.13 2.23
N GLU A 46 -12.48 6.77 0.93
CA GLU A 46 -12.56 7.73 -0.19
C GLU A 46 -13.85 8.57 -0.12
N VAL A 47 -15.02 7.93 0.06
CA VAL A 47 -16.32 8.61 0.09
C VAL A 47 -16.46 9.50 1.33
N ILE A 48 -15.95 9.08 2.49
CA ILE A 48 -15.96 9.90 3.71
C ILE A 48 -15.10 11.16 3.51
N GLY A 49 -13.95 11.05 2.84
CA GLY A 49 -13.11 12.20 2.50
C GLY A 49 -13.82 13.23 1.62
N VAL A 50 -14.64 12.79 0.67
CA VAL A 50 -15.41 13.67 -0.23
C VAL A 50 -16.63 14.31 0.47
N LEU A 51 -17.27 13.59 1.40
CA LEU A 51 -18.53 14.01 2.03
C LEU A 51 -18.38 14.84 3.31
N ASN A 52 -17.15 15.16 3.73
CA ASN A 52 -16.92 15.96 4.94
C ASN A 52 -16.68 17.45 4.59
N PRO A 53 -17.72 18.32 4.57
CA PRO A 53 -17.60 19.74 4.19
C PRO A 53 -16.83 20.58 5.23
N LEU A 54 -16.51 19.98 6.38
CA LEU A 54 -15.56 20.52 7.34
C LEU A 54 -14.22 19.87 7.04
N ASN A 55 -13.40 20.56 6.24
CA ASN A 55 -11.97 20.29 6.04
C ASN A 55 -11.22 20.40 7.39
N LEU A 56 -11.53 19.53 8.35
CA LEU A 56 -10.54 19.12 9.32
C LEU A 56 -9.53 18.34 8.48
N ASP A 57 -8.32 18.87 8.41
CA ASP A 57 -7.18 18.29 7.70
C ASP A 57 -6.76 16.99 8.40
N VAL A 58 -7.64 15.99 8.36
CA VAL A 58 -7.42 14.66 8.92
C VAL A 58 -6.81 13.86 7.80
N SER A 59 -5.49 13.97 7.67
CA SER A 59 -4.72 13.05 6.84
C SER A 59 -5.07 11.62 7.26
N PRO A 60 -5.39 10.73 6.31
CA PRO A 60 -5.78 9.37 6.64
C PRO A 60 -4.64 8.66 7.37
N GLU A 61 -4.96 8.05 8.51
CA GLU A 61 -4.03 7.24 9.30
C GLU A 61 -3.56 6.04 8.45
N ARG A 62 -2.25 5.80 8.45
CA ARG A 62 -1.63 4.67 7.77
C ARG A 62 -0.90 3.81 8.79
N ALA A 63 -0.94 2.49 8.60
CA ALA A 63 -0.16 1.58 9.43
C ALA A 63 1.34 1.92 9.28
N SER A 64 2.03 2.02 10.42
CA SER A 64 3.48 2.21 10.44
C SER A 64 4.20 0.90 10.12
N PRO A 65 5.42 0.96 9.55
CA PRO A 65 6.26 -0.23 9.38
C PRO A 65 6.51 -0.97 10.69
N GLY A 66 6.85 -2.25 10.58
CA GLY A 66 7.35 -3.05 11.68
C GLY A 66 8.70 -2.57 12.21
N ASP A 67 9.13 -3.12 13.34
CA ASP A 67 10.41 -2.79 13.96
C ASP A 67 11.54 -3.68 13.39
N TRP A 68 12.19 -3.19 12.33
CA TRP A 68 13.25 -3.91 11.61
C TRP A 68 14.66 -3.66 12.17
N ILE A 69 14.84 -2.64 13.00
CA ILE A 69 16.13 -2.26 13.59
C ILE A 69 15.95 -2.12 15.09
N THR A 70 16.58 -3.01 15.84
CA THR A 70 16.56 -2.92 17.31
C THR A 70 17.48 -1.80 17.81
N ASN A 71 17.21 -1.28 19.01
CA ASN A 71 18.04 -0.22 19.60
C ASN A 71 19.50 -0.66 19.79
N GLU A 72 19.74 -1.95 20.02
CA GLU A 72 21.08 -2.53 20.16
C GLU A 72 21.92 -2.42 18.87
N GLN A 73 21.26 -2.29 17.72
CA GLN A 73 21.91 -2.11 16.41
C GLN A 73 22.20 -0.65 16.08
N ILE A 74 21.84 0.30 16.96
CA ILE A 74 21.99 1.73 16.74
C ILE A 74 22.95 2.31 17.78
N GLU A 75 24.14 2.69 17.33
CA GLU A 75 25.13 3.35 18.18
C GLU A 75 25.32 4.81 17.75
N VAL A 76 24.99 5.74 18.65
CA VAL A 76 25.13 7.17 18.41
C VAL A 76 26.33 7.72 19.18
N TYR A 77 27.28 8.27 18.44
CA TYR A 77 28.47 8.93 18.95
C TYR A 77 28.43 10.43 18.64
N SER A 78 29.30 11.21 19.28
CA SER A 78 29.37 12.67 19.06
C SER A 78 29.71 13.08 17.63
N ASN A 79 30.30 12.18 16.82
CA ASN A 79 30.78 12.47 15.48
C ASN A 79 30.32 11.46 14.41
N ARG A 80 29.51 10.47 14.77
CA ARG A 80 29.01 9.44 13.84
C ARG A 80 27.81 8.70 14.42
N VAL A 81 27.03 8.10 13.54
CA VAL A 81 26.04 7.07 13.86
C VAL A 81 26.50 5.78 13.20
N ILE A 82 26.42 4.66 13.92
CA ILE A 82 26.67 3.32 13.37
C ILE A 82 25.35 2.56 13.43
N LEU A 83 24.97 2.00 12.28
CA LEU A 83 23.89 1.04 12.16
C LEU A 83 24.52 -0.33 11.89
N ASP A 84 24.45 -1.25 12.86
CA ASP A 84 24.98 -2.61 12.73
C ASP A 84 23.90 -3.55 12.16
N ILE A 85 23.83 -3.57 10.83
CA ILE A 85 22.80 -4.27 10.07
C ILE A 85 23.49 -5.13 9.02
N GLN A 86 23.16 -6.42 9.01
CA GLN A 86 23.70 -7.36 8.02
C GLN A 86 22.97 -7.20 6.68
N ASP A 87 23.72 -7.33 5.58
CA ASP A 87 23.20 -7.37 4.22
C ASP A 87 22.28 -6.20 3.80
N ALA A 88 22.48 -5.04 4.44
CA ALA A 88 21.81 -3.80 4.08
C ALA A 88 22.31 -3.28 2.72
N GLU A 89 21.38 -2.82 1.87
CA GLU A 89 21.66 -2.21 0.57
C GLU A 89 21.24 -0.74 0.57
N TRP A 90 22.05 0.09 -0.10
CA TRP A 90 21.74 1.50 -0.32
C TRP A 90 20.81 1.66 -1.52
N ALA A 91 19.67 2.31 -1.31
CA ALA A 91 18.68 2.55 -2.36
C ALA A 91 18.54 4.05 -2.70
N ILE A 92 18.26 4.31 -3.97
CA ILE A 92 17.86 5.62 -4.52
C ILE A 92 16.59 5.44 -5.35
N PHE A 93 15.80 6.50 -5.48
CA PHE A 93 14.44 6.40 -6.02
C PHE A 93 14.26 7.18 -7.33
N THR A 94 13.37 6.68 -8.18
CA THR A 94 12.89 7.42 -9.36
C THR A 94 11.71 8.29 -8.98
N ASN A 95 11.67 9.54 -9.45
CA ASN A 95 10.57 10.47 -9.19
C ASN A 95 9.26 10.06 -9.87
N THR A 96 8.49 9.22 -9.18
CA THR A 96 7.14 8.82 -9.60
C THR A 96 6.05 9.55 -8.84
N ASN A 97 6.40 10.26 -7.75
CA ASN A 97 5.49 10.88 -6.77
C ASN A 97 4.51 9.90 -6.08
N SER A 98 4.65 8.58 -6.28
CA SER A 98 3.73 7.56 -5.77
C SER A 98 3.84 7.35 -4.25
N MET A 99 5.02 7.65 -3.70
CA MET A 99 5.34 7.48 -2.29
C MET A 99 5.46 8.82 -1.55
N ASP A 100 5.06 9.93 -2.16
CA ASP A 100 4.99 11.21 -1.47
C ASP A 100 4.03 11.12 -0.27
N PRO A 101 4.34 11.78 0.86
CA PRO A 101 5.55 12.56 1.15
C PRO A 101 6.68 11.75 1.79
N VAL A 102 6.61 10.42 1.77
CA VAL A 102 7.51 9.55 2.55
C VAL A 102 8.88 9.41 1.90
N ILE A 103 8.96 9.19 0.58
CA ILE A 103 10.23 9.15 -0.16
C ILE A 103 10.06 9.84 -1.52
N ASP A 104 11.12 10.49 -1.98
CA ASP A 104 11.22 11.14 -3.30
C ASP A 104 12.62 10.92 -3.89
N GLU A 105 12.89 11.37 -5.12
CA GLU A 105 14.16 11.20 -5.84
C GLU A 105 15.38 11.80 -5.14
N SER A 106 15.16 12.76 -4.24
CA SER A 106 16.21 13.36 -3.41
C SER A 106 16.51 12.52 -2.16
N SER A 107 15.64 11.59 -1.80
CA SER A 107 15.82 10.69 -0.67
C SER A 107 16.79 9.56 -1.01
N SER A 108 17.50 9.08 0.00
CA SER A 108 18.20 7.80 -0.06
C SER A 108 17.74 6.91 1.08
N ALA A 109 18.02 5.63 0.99
CA ALA A 109 17.52 4.66 1.96
C ALA A 109 18.47 3.50 2.20
N LEU A 110 18.22 2.79 3.31
CA LEU A 110 18.73 1.45 3.54
C LEU A 110 17.59 0.45 3.46
N GLU A 111 17.84 -0.68 2.78
CA GLU A 111 16.91 -1.78 2.64
C GLU A 111 17.56 -3.12 3.02
N VAL A 112 16.80 -4.07 3.57
CA VAL A 112 17.28 -5.41 3.95
C VAL A 112 16.47 -6.51 3.27
N VAL A 113 17.08 -7.69 3.10
CA VAL A 113 16.35 -8.84 2.56
C VAL A 113 15.52 -9.47 3.69
N PRO A 114 14.20 -9.58 3.56
CA PRO A 114 13.39 -10.33 4.52
C PRO A 114 13.71 -11.82 4.44
N GLU A 115 13.80 -12.52 5.57
CA GLU A 115 14.12 -13.95 5.58
C GLU A 115 12.90 -14.80 5.23
N THR A 116 11.72 -14.35 5.67
CA THR A 116 10.47 -15.10 5.57
C THR A 116 9.26 -14.19 5.35
N GLU A 117 8.17 -14.77 4.84
CA GLU A 117 6.88 -14.08 4.71
C GLU A 117 6.26 -13.66 6.06
N SER A 118 6.70 -14.28 7.17
CA SER A 118 6.28 -13.88 8.51
C SER A 118 6.93 -12.59 8.98
N ASP A 119 8.06 -12.19 8.41
CA ASP A 119 8.75 -10.96 8.80
C ASP A 119 8.05 -9.71 8.25
N ILE A 120 7.30 -9.86 7.15
CA ILE A 120 6.61 -8.76 6.48
C ILE A 120 5.27 -8.46 7.15
N GLU A 121 5.10 -7.25 7.63
CA GLU A 121 3.89 -6.81 8.33
C GLU A 121 3.13 -5.71 7.56
N VAL A 122 1.85 -5.55 7.89
CA VAL A 122 1.04 -4.45 7.34
C VAL A 122 1.61 -3.14 7.83
N GLY A 123 1.96 -2.26 6.88
CA GLY A 123 2.63 -1.00 7.14
C GLY A 123 4.07 -0.94 6.63
N ASP A 124 4.71 -2.09 6.40
CA ASP A 124 6.07 -2.12 5.82
C ASP A 124 6.09 -1.50 4.42
N ILE A 125 7.22 -0.88 4.08
CA ILE A 125 7.48 -0.41 2.71
C ILE A 125 8.48 -1.38 2.09
N VAL A 126 8.09 -1.99 0.99
CA VAL A 126 8.84 -3.09 0.38
C VAL A 126 9.12 -2.79 -1.07
N SER A 127 10.31 -3.17 -1.53
CA SER A 127 10.64 -3.23 -2.95
C SER A 127 10.27 -4.61 -3.49
N TYR A 128 9.51 -4.64 -4.59
CA TYR A 128 8.95 -5.86 -5.17
C TYR A 128 8.80 -5.78 -6.69
N ARG A 129 8.72 -6.96 -7.30
CA ARG A 129 8.43 -7.13 -8.73
C ARG A 129 6.95 -7.44 -8.94
N SER A 130 6.35 -6.79 -9.93
CA SER A 130 4.95 -7.00 -10.30
C SER A 130 4.83 -7.67 -11.66
N ASP A 131 3.81 -8.51 -11.84
CA ASP A 131 3.46 -9.04 -13.16
C ASP A 131 2.78 -7.98 -14.06
N TYR A 132 2.44 -6.81 -13.49
CA TYR A 132 1.67 -5.75 -14.15
C TYR A 132 2.51 -4.52 -14.55
N ALA A 133 3.77 -4.45 -14.12
CA ALA A 133 4.67 -3.34 -14.42
C ALA A 133 6.12 -3.81 -14.45
N ASP A 134 6.91 -3.20 -15.33
CA ASP A 134 8.33 -3.49 -15.46
C ASP A 134 9.15 -2.76 -14.39
N GLY A 135 10.16 -3.45 -13.85
CA GLY A 135 11.11 -2.90 -12.88
C GLY A 135 10.77 -3.22 -11.42
N ASN A 136 11.60 -2.72 -10.52
CA ASN A 136 11.40 -2.83 -9.08
C ASN A 136 10.50 -1.68 -8.61
N ILE A 137 9.41 -2.00 -7.92
CA ILE A 137 8.43 -1.04 -7.39
C ILE A 137 8.61 -0.99 -5.88
N ILE A 138 8.53 0.19 -5.28
CA ILE A 138 8.59 0.33 -3.82
C ILE A 138 7.31 0.96 -3.30
N HIS A 139 6.51 0.21 -2.54
CA HIS A 139 5.24 0.68 -2.00
C HIS A 139 4.95 0.06 -0.62
N ARG A 140 3.91 0.56 0.06
CA ARG A 140 3.51 0.10 1.38
C ARG A 140 2.61 -1.13 1.31
N VAL A 141 2.86 -2.11 2.17
CA VAL A 141 1.96 -3.24 2.44
C VAL A 141 0.71 -2.71 3.16
N VAL A 142 -0.44 -2.76 2.49
CA VAL A 142 -1.73 -2.33 3.08
C VAL A 142 -2.62 -3.48 3.51
N TYR A 143 -2.27 -4.70 3.10
CA TYR A 143 -2.97 -5.92 3.49
C TYR A 143 -2.06 -7.15 3.38
N LYS A 144 -2.20 -8.07 4.34
CA LYS A 144 -1.58 -9.40 4.37
C LYS A 144 -2.69 -10.43 4.51
N GLY A 145 -2.68 -11.45 3.66
CA GLY A 145 -3.72 -12.46 3.61
C GLY A 145 -3.21 -13.83 3.22
N GLN A 146 -4.12 -14.79 3.20
CA GLN A 146 -3.84 -16.17 2.82
C GLN A 146 -4.83 -16.68 1.78
N ASP A 147 -4.35 -17.47 0.82
CA ASP A 147 -5.15 -18.18 -0.16
C ASP A 147 -4.54 -19.54 -0.53
N GLU A 148 -5.08 -20.20 -1.56
CA GLU A 148 -4.64 -21.54 -1.97
C GLU A 148 -3.17 -21.61 -2.44
N GLN A 149 -2.54 -20.48 -2.77
CA GLN A 149 -1.16 -20.39 -3.20
C GLN A 149 -0.21 -19.92 -2.08
N GLY A 150 -0.71 -19.72 -0.86
CA GLY A 150 0.08 -19.24 0.27
C GLY A 150 -0.12 -17.75 0.55
N THR A 151 0.82 -17.16 1.32
CA THR A 151 0.67 -15.79 1.79
C THR A 151 0.67 -14.83 0.60
N TYR A 152 -0.16 -13.81 0.67
CA TYR A 152 -0.12 -12.71 -0.29
C TYR A 152 -0.24 -11.37 0.39
N PHE A 153 0.20 -10.36 -0.34
CA PHE A 153 0.24 -8.99 0.10
C PHE A 153 -0.41 -8.09 -0.96
N ILE A 154 -1.06 -7.04 -0.50
CA ILE A 154 -1.56 -5.96 -1.36
C ILE A 154 -0.71 -4.72 -1.07
N MET A 155 -0.20 -4.14 -2.14
CA MET A 155 0.68 -2.97 -2.09
C MET A 155 -0.09 -1.72 -2.48
N LYS A 156 0.39 -0.57 -1.97
CA LYS A 156 -0.14 0.72 -2.35
C LYS A 156 0.90 1.81 -2.12
N GLY A 157 1.11 2.65 -3.13
CA GLY A 157 1.84 3.91 -2.98
C GLY A 157 1.15 4.85 -1.98
N ASP A 158 1.92 5.49 -1.11
CA ASP A 158 1.36 6.37 -0.07
C ASP A 158 0.56 7.55 -0.63
N ASN A 159 0.91 8.01 -1.83
CA ASN A 159 0.22 9.07 -2.56
C ASN A 159 -0.79 8.56 -3.60
N ASN A 160 -0.89 7.23 -3.82
CA ASN A 160 -1.82 6.69 -4.80
C ASN A 160 -3.26 6.71 -4.27
N PRO A 161 -4.29 6.91 -5.10
CA PRO A 161 -5.68 6.86 -4.67
C PRO A 161 -6.20 5.43 -4.45
N THR A 162 -5.56 4.46 -5.08
CA THR A 162 -5.96 3.05 -5.05
C THR A 162 -4.74 2.14 -4.87
N SER A 163 -4.99 0.96 -4.32
CA SER A 163 -4.02 -0.13 -4.25
C SER A 163 -3.50 -0.55 -5.63
N ASP A 164 -2.30 -1.12 -5.64
CA ASP A 164 -1.68 -1.67 -6.84
C ASP A 164 -2.43 -2.90 -7.33
N PRO A 165 -2.38 -3.20 -8.63
CA PRO A 165 -3.07 -4.37 -9.17
C PRO A 165 -2.43 -5.68 -8.71
N GLY A 166 -3.30 -6.65 -8.38
CA GLY A 166 -2.92 -8.02 -8.14
C GLY A 166 -2.50 -8.35 -6.70
N LYS A 167 -2.13 -9.62 -6.52
CA LYS A 167 -1.57 -10.16 -5.27
C LYS A 167 -0.07 -10.32 -5.43
N ILE A 168 0.69 -9.79 -4.49
CA ILE A 168 2.13 -9.96 -4.44
C ILE A 168 2.46 -11.13 -3.52
N ARG A 169 3.33 -12.03 -3.99
CA ARG A 169 3.84 -13.17 -3.23
C ARG A 169 5.21 -12.87 -2.63
N PHE A 170 5.60 -13.65 -1.63
CA PHE A 170 6.89 -13.43 -0.94
C PHE A 170 8.08 -13.53 -1.91
N GLU A 171 8.05 -14.45 -2.88
CA GLU A 171 9.09 -14.59 -3.91
C GLU A 171 9.20 -13.41 -4.89
N GLN A 172 8.23 -12.51 -4.87
CA GLN A 172 8.24 -11.26 -5.63
C GLN A 172 8.79 -10.09 -4.82
N MET A 173 8.95 -10.23 -3.50
CA MET A 173 9.53 -9.21 -2.64
C MET A 173 11.05 -9.33 -2.65
N ASP A 174 11.72 -8.23 -2.92
CA ASP A 174 13.18 -8.21 -2.98
C ASP A 174 13.74 -7.69 -1.65
N ARG A 175 13.24 -6.55 -1.12
CA ARG A 175 13.74 -5.95 0.13
C ARG A 175 12.69 -5.16 0.92
N VAL A 176 12.99 -4.87 2.19
CA VAL A 176 12.20 -4.01 3.08
C VAL A 176 12.98 -2.75 3.44
N LEU A 177 12.33 -1.60 3.37
CA LEU A 177 12.87 -0.29 3.76
C LEU A 177 12.97 -0.16 5.28
N ILE A 178 14.17 0.16 5.78
CA ILE A 178 14.46 0.22 7.22
C ILE A 178 14.94 1.58 7.70
N ALA A 179 15.46 2.42 6.80
CA ALA A 179 15.88 3.79 7.12
C ALA A 179 15.77 4.69 5.89
N ILE A 180 15.41 5.96 6.11
CA ILE A 180 15.31 7.00 5.08
C ILE A 180 16.23 8.16 5.47
N PHE A 181 16.94 8.70 4.49
CA PHE A 181 17.82 9.85 4.59
C PHE A 181 17.34 10.91 3.60
N TYR A 182 17.05 12.11 4.11
CA TYR A 182 16.61 13.28 3.34
C TYR A 182 17.73 14.33 3.24
#